data_AF-A0A095XG72-F1
#
_entry.id   AF-A0A095XG72-F1
#
_cell.length_a   1.000
_cell.length_b   1.000
_cell.length_c   1.000
_cell.angle_alpha   90.00
_cell.angle_beta   90.00
_cell.angle_gamma   90.00
#
_symmetry.space_group_name_H-M   'P 1'
#
loop_
_entity.id
_entity.type
_entity.pdbx_description
1 polymer ?
#
loop_
_entity_poly.entity_id
_entity_poly.type
_entity_poly.pdbx_seq_one_letter_code
_entity_poly.pdbx_strand_id
1 'polypeptide(L)'
;MLFTIPAKMHGEHDIRRILEEHPEVKFVSFVGIDMGGHDTDEKIPTKVFLDDLSKLLEHGVQTDGSSVALPGIADLNNAKIDIIPDLDVNWYVDHNFRHIDYYTDLPIGTLRIPSFLVHNEDFECGSRVVLRDALKYFRERMLEELKENDYVYPYMDGVTCADDIEELLLTSATELEFWVRTPDDKGDREQLFTSQVLKEQYWKRTYGQVRTALEEVMTILDCYGFEMEMGHKEVGGVQANLANEGHYNHIMEQLEIDWKYSDAMQAADNENHIKYVVRDIFTMHGLDVTFMAKPVRGVAGSGEHTHLGLGARLKNGKVVSLFAPEKWDEEFLSPIGFGALMGLLRNYELINPFVSTNNDAFNRLKPGYEAPVCTVTSLGRSVEEPSRNRTVLAGLIRDVHNPAGTRFELRSPNPKSNTYLVIASSYLSMLDGIEATLSAKKSPKELEKSISKKYGEEDFYLEKDREYRSEKNVFTDYSEDEREKLFGKAPATVWENLMNFENHKDRLEIFYKGGVMSPLVINSYVEQTLSHWKTELHDRIIPATMNFVRECRKVHDDREFTDMDIKLWLSIDKMRHEIAKDELNEFCLLTQVKNALDGGNYALASDLQLQLQSKVNALSEIYSLYVHNVL
;
A
#
# COMPACT_ATOMS: atom_id res chain seq x y z
N MET A 1 16.87 -15.78 -20.57
CA MET A 1 17.49 -14.99 -19.50
C MET A 1 16.47 -14.63 -18.45
N LEU A 2 15.44 -13.81 -18.75
CA LEU A 2 14.36 -13.57 -17.80
C LEU A 2 13.45 -14.80 -17.72
N PHE A 3 13.28 -15.37 -16.52
CA PHE A 3 12.36 -16.48 -16.29
C PHE A 3 11.95 -16.59 -14.81
N THR A 4 10.88 -17.32 -14.59
CA THR A 4 10.41 -17.77 -13.28
C THR A 4 10.55 -19.29 -13.16
N ILE A 5 10.72 -19.79 -11.95
CA ILE A 5 10.66 -21.22 -11.63
C ILE A 5 9.30 -21.45 -10.96
N PRO A 6 8.36 -22.15 -11.63
CA PRO A 6 7.04 -22.39 -11.04
C PRO A 6 7.11 -23.36 -9.86
N ALA A 7 6.19 -23.23 -8.89
CA ALA A 7 6.11 -24.08 -7.68
C ALA A 7 6.30 -25.59 -7.95
N LYS A 8 5.68 -26.11 -9.01
CA LYS A 8 5.77 -27.52 -9.43
C LYS A 8 7.18 -27.99 -9.87
N MET A 9 8.12 -27.07 -10.04
CA MET A 9 9.50 -27.31 -10.50
C MET A 9 10.54 -27.08 -9.40
N HIS A 10 10.12 -26.98 -8.13
CA HIS A 10 11.03 -26.83 -6.99
C HIS A 10 11.65 -28.16 -6.51
N GLY A 11 11.57 -29.21 -7.33
CA GLY A 11 12.29 -30.46 -7.08
C GLY A 11 13.80 -30.29 -7.27
N GLU A 12 14.60 -31.00 -6.45
CA GLU A 12 16.07 -30.90 -6.49
C GLU A 12 16.65 -31.10 -7.89
N HIS A 13 16.12 -32.08 -8.63
CA HIS A 13 16.54 -32.38 -10.00
C HIS A 13 16.24 -31.23 -10.96
N ASP A 14 15.05 -30.63 -10.87
CA ASP A 14 14.63 -29.55 -11.74
C ASP A 14 15.41 -28.26 -11.45
N ILE A 15 15.56 -27.89 -10.17
CA ILE A 15 16.36 -26.73 -9.76
C ILE A 15 17.80 -26.85 -10.26
N ARG A 16 18.42 -28.02 -10.05
CA ARG A 16 19.79 -28.27 -10.51
C ARG A 16 19.90 -28.14 -12.03
N ARG A 17 19.00 -28.78 -12.77
CA ARG A 17 18.97 -28.69 -14.25
C ARG A 17 18.84 -27.24 -14.71
N ILE A 18 17.88 -26.49 -14.15
CA ILE A 18 17.63 -25.10 -14.55
C ILE A 18 18.86 -24.23 -14.28
N LEU A 19 19.47 -24.32 -13.10
CA LEU A 19 20.64 -23.50 -12.76
C LEU A 19 21.90 -23.91 -13.53
N GLU A 20 22.02 -25.17 -13.94
CA GLU A 20 23.10 -25.63 -14.84
C GLU A 20 22.89 -25.16 -16.29
N GLU A 21 21.64 -25.08 -16.75
CA GLU A 21 21.25 -24.52 -18.06
C GLU A 21 21.39 -22.99 -18.12
N HIS A 22 21.34 -22.32 -16.96
CA HIS A 22 21.45 -20.87 -16.79
C HIS A 22 22.68 -20.45 -15.98
N PRO A 23 23.91 -20.65 -16.51
CA PRO A 23 25.15 -20.33 -15.82
C PRO A 23 25.34 -18.84 -15.54
N GLU A 24 24.55 -17.95 -16.14
CA GLU A 24 24.48 -16.52 -15.83
C GLU A 24 23.89 -16.24 -14.43
N VAL A 25 23.12 -17.18 -13.86
CA VAL A 25 22.60 -17.09 -12.49
C VAL A 25 23.71 -17.44 -11.51
N LYS A 26 24.40 -16.42 -11.01
CA LYS A 26 25.58 -16.59 -10.14
C LYS A 26 25.23 -16.66 -8.66
N PHE A 27 24.06 -16.18 -8.27
CA PHE A 27 23.66 -16.07 -6.88
C PHE A 27 22.25 -16.60 -6.62
N VAL A 28 21.99 -16.93 -5.36
CA VAL A 28 20.68 -17.27 -4.79
C VAL A 28 20.48 -16.42 -3.54
N SER A 29 19.25 -15.97 -3.30
CA SER A 29 18.84 -15.20 -2.13
C SER A 29 17.47 -15.66 -1.64
N PHE A 30 17.35 -15.86 -0.33
CA PHE A 30 16.12 -16.18 0.37
C PHE A 30 15.49 -14.88 0.87
N VAL A 31 14.25 -14.65 0.46
CA VAL A 31 13.55 -13.37 0.60
C VAL A 31 12.49 -13.49 1.68
N GLY A 32 12.88 -13.22 2.93
CA GLY A 32 11.95 -13.02 4.03
C GLY A 32 11.50 -11.57 4.13
N ILE A 33 10.27 -11.34 4.59
CA ILE A 33 9.68 -10.00 4.75
C ILE A 33 9.43 -9.73 6.23
N ASP A 34 10.07 -8.68 6.75
CA ASP A 34 9.90 -8.24 8.13
C ASP A 34 8.60 -7.46 8.36
N MET A 35 8.27 -7.10 9.61
CA MET A 35 7.02 -6.37 9.90
C MET A 35 6.99 -4.95 9.32
N GLY A 36 8.16 -4.38 9.01
CA GLY A 36 8.29 -3.11 8.32
C GLY A 36 8.04 -3.20 6.81
N GLY A 37 7.92 -4.41 6.26
CA GLY A 37 7.78 -4.65 4.82
C GLY A 37 9.11 -4.61 4.08
N HIS A 38 10.25 -4.73 4.77
CA HIS A 38 11.55 -4.85 4.13
C HIS A 38 11.87 -6.30 3.81
N ASP A 39 12.44 -6.51 2.64
CA ASP A 39 12.91 -7.81 2.19
C ASP A 39 14.38 -8.05 2.53
N THR A 40 14.72 -9.31 2.81
CA THR A 40 16.12 -9.73 2.95
C THR A 40 16.78 -9.90 1.57
N ASP A 41 18.06 -9.55 1.48
CA ASP A 41 18.88 -9.80 0.29
C ASP A 41 20.30 -10.20 0.68
N GLU A 42 20.58 -11.48 0.57
CA GLU A 42 21.87 -12.12 0.74
C GLU A 42 22.30 -12.82 -0.55
N LYS A 43 23.61 -12.82 -0.85
CA LYS A 43 24.11 -13.41 -2.10
C LYS A 43 24.87 -14.71 -1.81
N ILE A 44 24.19 -15.84 -1.97
CA ILE A 44 24.78 -17.18 -1.87
C ILE A 44 25.25 -17.59 -3.27
N PRO A 45 26.54 -17.91 -3.50
CA PRO A 45 26.98 -18.37 -4.80
C PRO A 45 26.21 -19.62 -5.23
N THR A 46 25.71 -19.66 -6.47
CA THR A 46 24.90 -20.77 -7.00
C THR A 46 25.57 -22.13 -6.81
N LYS A 47 26.90 -22.19 -6.95
CA LYS A 47 27.66 -23.43 -6.70
C LYS A 47 27.51 -23.91 -5.26
N VAL A 48 27.62 -23.02 -4.28
CA VAL A 48 27.46 -23.36 -2.85
C VAL A 48 26.03 -23.80 -2.57
N PHE A 49 25.05 -23.11 -3.15
CA PHE A 49 23.65 -23.50 -3.05
C PHE A 49 23.41 -24.90 -3.63
N LEU A 50 23.98 -25.22 -4.79
CA LEU A 50 23.85 -26.54 -5.42
C LEU A 50 24.59 -27.67 -4.68
N ASP A 51 25.68 -27.36 -3.97
CA ASP A 51 26.43 -28.33 -3.16
C ASP A 51 25.63 -28.76 -1.91
N ASP A 52 24.83 -27.86 -1.33
CA ASP A 52 24.02 -28.07 -0.11
C ASP A 52 22.49 -28.00 -0.37
N LEU A 53 22.05 -28.23 -1.61
CA LEU A 53 20.69 -27.93 -2.08
C LEU A 53 19.59 -28.52 -1.19
N SER A 54 19.61 -29.83 -0.93
CA SER A 54 18.55 -30.48 -0.14
C SER A 54 18.47 -29.90 1.27
N LYS A 55 19.62 -29.58 1.89
CA LYS A 55 19.68 -28.99 3.23
C LYS A 55 19.11 -27.58 3.25
N LEU A 56 19.44 -26.76 2.25
CA LEU A 56 18.96 -25.37 2.15
C LEU A 56 17.46 -25.30 1.81
N LEU A 57 16.94 -26.26 1.05
CA LEU A 57 15.49 -26.36 0.82
C LEU A 57 14.72 -26.79 2.07
N GLU A 58 15.31 -27.62 2.92
CA GLU A 58 14.65 -28.13 4.14
C GLU A 58 14.78 -27.17 5.34
N HIS A 59 15.97 -26.59 5.53
CA HIS A 59 16.31 -25.81 6.73
C HIS A 59 16.58 -24.33 6.46
N GLY A 60 16.56 -23.90 5.19
CA GLY A 60 16.79 -22.52 4.83
C GLY A 60 18.18 -22.00 5.21
N VAL A 61 18.25 -20.70 5.47
CA VAL A 61 19.47 -20.00 5.88
C VAL A 61 19.25 -19.21 7.16
N GLN A 62 20.28 -19.08 7.98
CA GLN A 62 20.20 -18.33 9.24
C GLN A 62 20.77 -16.90 9.06
N THR A 63 20.11 -15.92 9.66
CA THR A 63 20.57 -14.53 9.77
C THR A 63 20.51 -14.00 11.20
N ASP A 64 21.09 -12.82 11.40
CA ASP A 64 20.99 -12.04 12.64
C ASP A 64 19.76 -11.12 12.58
N GLY A 65 18.70 -11.56 13.26
CA GLY A 65 17.41 -10.88 13.39
C GLY A 65 17.43 -9.57 14.16
N SER A 66 18.52 -9.23 14.88
CA SER A 66 18.62 -7.95 15.61
C SER A 66 18.64 -6.74 14.68
N SER A 67 18.92 -6.96 13.39
CA SER A 67 18.91 -5.97 12.33
C SER A 67 17.68 -6.06 11.41
N VAL A 68 16.74 -6.96 11.74
CA VAL A 68 15.46 -7.15 11.04
C VAL A 68 14.36 -6.47 11.86
N ALA A 69 13.35 -5.88 11.21
CA ALA A 69 12.29 -5.16 11.91
C ALA A 69 11.27 -6.11 12.60
N LEU A 70 11.70 -6.75 13.69
CA LEU A 70 10.93 -7.69 14.50
C LEU A 70 11.04 -7.39 16.01
N PRO A 71 10.78 -6.15 16.46
CA PRO A 71 10.94 -5.78 17.87
C PRO A 71 10.03 -6.62 18.78
N GLY A 72 10.52 -6.98 19.96
CA GLY A 72 9.82 -7.86 20.91
C GLY A 72 9.79 -9.35 20.51
N ILE A 73 10.17 -9.68 19.27
CA ILE A 73 10.35 -11.06 18.80
C ILE A 73 11.84 -11.39 18.80
N ALA A 74 12.63 -10.63 18.04
CA ALA A 74 14.09 -10.78 17.94
C ALA A 74 14.79 -9.59 18.59
N ASP A 75 15.63 -9.88 19.59
CA ASP A 75 16.39 -8.89 20.37
C ASP A 75 17.89 -9.15 20.25
N LEU A 76 18.73 -8.16 20.62
CA LEU A 76 20.20 -8.28 20.55
C LEU A 76 20.78 -9.50 21.29
N ASN A 77 20.14 -9.96 22.36
CA ASN A 77 20.56 -11.13 23.13
C ASN A 77 19.88 -12.44 22.67
N ASN A 78 18.94 -12.34 21.72
CA ASN A 78 18.14 -13.44 21.19
C ASN A 78 17.70 -13.10 19.76
N ALA A 79 18.63 -13.20 18.82
CA ALA A 79 18.47 -12.66 17.47
C ALA A 79 18.41 -13.73 16.36
N LYS A 80 18.35 -15.03 16.70
CA LYS A 80 18.44 -16.07 15.68
C LYS A 80 17.16 -16.10 14.83
N ILE A 81 17.28 -15.78 13.54
CA ILE A 81 16.20 -15.91 12.56
C ILE A 81 16.64 -16.87 11.46
N ASP A 82 15.84 -17.90 11.21
CA ASP A 82 15.96 -18.78 10.06
C ASP A 82 15.02 -18.29 8.95
N ILE A 83 15.48 -18.34 7.70
CA ILE A 83 14.77 -17.91 6.49
C ILE A 83 14.50 -19.15 5.66
N ILE A 84 13.27 -19.65 5.73
CA ILE A 84 12.86 -20.95 5.18
C ILE A 84 12.15 -20.75 3.83
N PRO A 85 12.57 -21.42 2.75
CA PRO A 85 12.00 -21.18 1.42
C PRO A 85 10.54 -21.59 1.33
N ASP A 86 9.76 -20.79 0.62
CA ASP A 86 8.39 -21.11 0.24
C ASP A 86 8.39 -21.85 -1.10
N LEU A 87 7.99 -23.11 -1.08
CA LEU A 87 7.96 -23.96 -2.27
C LEU A 87 6.64 -23.85 -3.05
N ASP A 88 5.63 -23.19 -2.51
CA ASP A 88 4.26 -23.17 -3.06
C ASP A 88 3.97 -21.98 -3.98
N VAL A 89 4.90 -21.02 -4.05
CA VAL A 89 4.85 -19.84 -4.94
C VAL A 89 5.82 -19.98 -6.11
N ASN A 90 5.79 -19.07 -7.09
CA ASN A 90 6.80 -19.02 -8.14
C ASN A 90 8.04 -18.28 -7.62
N TRP A 91 9.23 -18.79 -7.97
CA TRP A 91 10.49 -18.08 -7.79
C TRP A 91 10.85 -17.31 -9.05
N TYR A 92 11.67 -16.27 -8.94
CA TYR A 92 12.09 -15.46 -10.07
C TYR A 92 13.60 -15.22 -10.04
N VAL A 93 14.19 -14.99 -11.22
CA VAL A 93 15.60 -14.61 -11.32
C VAL A 93 15.68 -13.11 -11.55
N ASP A 94 16.23 -12.38 -10.58
CA ASP A 94 16.53 -10.96 -10.71
C ASP A 94 17.87 -10.76 -11.44
N HIS A 95 17.91 -9.87 -12.44
CA HIS A 95 19.09 -9.65 -13.27
C HIS A 95 19.69 -8.26 -13.07
N ASN A 96 20.97 -8.20 -12.72
CA ASN A 96 21.73 -6.97 -12.68
C ASN A 96 22.18 -6.57 -14.08
N PHE A 97 21.36 -5.79 -14.79
CA PHE A 97 21.63 -5.32 -16.15
C PHE A 97 22.92 -4.50 -16.30
N ARG A 98 23.47 -3.95 -15.21
CA ARG A 98 24.74 -3.21 -15.20
C ARG A 98 25.96 -4.10 -15.02
N HIS A 99 25.76 -5.35 -14.59
CA HIS A 99 26.85 -6.29 -14.37
C HIS A 99 26.72 -7.48 -15.30
N ILE A 100 27.43 -7.41 -16.43
CA ILE A 100 27.47 -8.48 -17.42
C ILE A 100 28.49 -9.55 -16.99
N ASP A 101 28.09 -10.82 -17.08
CA ASP A 101 28.96 -11.96 -16.87
C ASP A 101 29.88 -12.16 -18.09
N TYR A 102 31.19 -12.23 -17.83
CA TYR A 102 32.20 -12.32 -18.88
C TYR A 102 32.10 -13.59 -19.73
N TYR A 103 31.59 -14.69 -19.17
CA TYR A 103 31.57 -15.98 -19.86
C TYR A 103 30.33 -16.17 -20.73
N THR A 104 29.18 -15.70 -20.26
CA THR A 104 27.88 -15.86 -20.94
C THR A 104 27.50 -14.66 -21.79
N ASP A 105 28.13 -13.50 -21.58
CA ASP A 105 27.74 -12.20 -22.17
C ASP A 105 26.29 -11.79 -21.79
N LEU A 106 25.78 -12.34 -20.67
CA LEU A 106 24.47 -12.04 -20.11
C LEU A 106 24.60 -11.29 -18.77
N PRO A 107 23.66 -10.40 -18.42
CA PRO A 107 23.50 -9.88 -17.07
C PRO A 107 23.53 -10.96 -15.99
N ILE A 108 24.30 -10.73 -14.92
CA ILE A 108 24.36 -11.63 -13.77
C ILE A 108 22.99 -11.74 -13.13
N GLY A 109 22.52 -12.98 -12.96
CA GLY A 109 21.27 -13.31 -12.30
C GLY A 109 21.45 -13.69 -10.82
N THR A 110 20.44 -13.35 -10.01
CA THR A 110 20.22 -13.86 -8.65
C THR A 110 18.86 -14.56 -8.63
N LEU A 111 18.83 -15.86 -8.33
CA LEU A 111 17.57 -16.55 -8.04
C LEU A 111 17.03 -16.04 -6.70
N ARG A 112 15.85 -15.42 -6.72
CA ARG A 112 15.15 -14.89 -5.55
C ARG A 112 14.08 -15.89 -5.13
N ILE A 113 14.21 -16.41 -3.91
CA ILE A 113 13.36 -17.44 -3.33
C ILE A 113 12.52 -16.81 -2.21
N PRO A 114 11.23 -16.47 -2.45
CA PRO A 114 10.33 -16.06 -1.38
C PRO A 114 10.38 -17.03 -0.21
N SER A 115 10.47 -16.50 1.02
CA SER A 115 10.77 -17.30 2.22
C SER A 115 10.02 -16.81 3.46
N PHE A 116 9.83 -17.69 4.44
CA PHE A 116 9.24 -17.40 5.74
C PHE A 116 10.34 -17.15 6.77
N LEU A 117 10.09 -16.23 7.72
CA LEU A 117 11.01 -15.98 8.82
C LEU A 117 10.60 -16.82 10.03
N VAL A 118 11.55 -17.49 10.67
CA VAL A 118 11.33 -18.33 11.84
C VAL A 118 12.32 -17.95 12.93
N HIS A 119 11.80 -17.49 14.06
CA HIS A 119 12.60 -17.17 15.23
C HIS A 119 12.81 -18.41 16.10
N ASN A 120 14.07 -18.67 16.47
CA ASN A 120 14.47 -19.78 17.35
C ASN A 120 13.87 -21.17 17.00
N GLU A 121 13.68 -21.45 15.71
CA GLU A 121 13.15 -22.73 15.18
C GLU A 121 11.67 -23.01 15.49
N ASP A 122 11.02 -22.27 16.39
CA ASP A 122 9.68 -22.58 16.89
C ASP A 122 8.63 -21.48 16.70
N PHE A 123 9.05 -20.26 16.31
CA PHE A 123 8.14 -19.14 16.15
C PHE A 123 8.22 -18.53 14.75
N GLU A 124 7.29 -18.92 13.88
CA GLU A 124 7.13 -18.29 12.57
C GLU A 124 6.67 -16.82 12.72
N CYS A 125 7.33 -15.93 11.98
CA CYS A 125 7.16 -14.48 12.09
C CYS A 125 7.34 -13.78 10.74
N GLY A 126 7.15 -12.47 10.73
CA GLY A 126 7.21 -11.66 9.52
C GLY A 126 5.90 -11.63 8.73
N SER A 127 5.84 -10.76 7.73
CA SER A 127 4.57 -10.45 7.05
C SER A 127 4.10 -11.55 6.10
N ARG A 128 5.03 -12.32 5.51
CA ARG A 128 4.66 -13.48 4.67
C ARG A 128 3.95 -14.57 5.46
N VAL A 129 4.41 -14.86 6.68
CA VAL A 129 3.76 -15.84 7.58
C VAL A 129 2.33 -15.40 7.91
N VAL A 130 2.16 -14.13 8.28
CA VAL A 130 0.85 -13.55 8.59
C VAL A 130 -0.12 -13.69 7.41
N LEU A 131 0.32 -13.39 6.18
CA LEU A 131 -0.53 -13.56 5.00
C LEU A 131 -0.86 -15.03 4.74
N ARG A 132 0.12 -15.94 4.77
CA ARG A 132 -0.10 -17.38 4.57
C ARG A 132 -1.16 -17.90 5.52
N ASP A 133 -1.03 -17.58 6.80
CA ASP A 133 -1.90 -18.07 7.85
C ASP A 133 -3.29 -17.45 7.75
N ALA A 134 -3.40 -16.17 7.38
CA ALA A 134 -4.67 -15.52 7.09
C ALA A 134 -5.41 -16.22 5.95
N LEU A 135 -4.73 -16.50 4.83
CA LEU A 135 -5.32 -17.16 3.66
C LEU A 135 -5.72 -18.60 3.99
N LYS A 136 -4.88 -19.33 4.74
CA LYS A 136 -5.21 -20.70 5.19
C LYS A 136 -6.44 -20.70 6.09
N TYR A 137 -6.45 -19.87 7.13
CA TYR A 137 -7.58 -19.74 8.05
C TYR A 137 -8.86 -19.34 7.32
N PHE A 138 -8.77 -18.40 6.38
CA PHE A 138 -9.89 -18.01 5.54
C PHE A 138 -10.47 -19.20 4.77
N ARG A 139 -9.63 -19.95 4.06
CA ARG A 139 -10.10 -21.11 3.26
C ARG A 139 -10.78 -22.15 4.14
N GLU A 140 -10.19 -22.50 5.28
CA GLU A 140 -10.73 -23.48 6.22
C GLU A 140 -12.10 -23.04 6.76
N ARG A 141 -12.19 -21.82 7.32
CA ARG A 141 -13.44 -21.27 7.86
C ARG A 141 -14.52 -21.14 6.80
N MET A 142 -14.20 -20.60 5.63
CA MET A 142 -15.19 -20.37 4.59
C MET A 142 -15.80 -21.70 4.10
N LEU A 143 -15.00 -22.75 3.97
CA LEU A 143 -15.53 -24.09 3.63
C LEU A 143 -16.46 -24.65 4.72
N GLU A 144 -16.18 -24.39 6.00
CA GLU A 144 -17.07 -24.75 7.10
C GLU A 144 -18.37 -23.95 7.05
N GLU A 145 -18.30 -22.63 6.88
CA GLU A 145 -19.46 -21.75 6.76
C GLU A 145 -20.39 -22.17 5.61
N LEU A 146 -19.82 -22.54 4.46
CA LEU A 146 -20.61 -23.04 3.33
C LEU A 146 -21.31 -24.36 3.64
N LYS A 147 -20.73 -25.25 4.46
CA LYS A 147 -21.37 -26.52 4.85
C LYS A 147 -22.53 -26.30 5.81
N GLU A 148 -22.42 -25.30 6.68
CA GLU A 148 -23.42 -25.01 7.71
C GLU A 148 -24.59 -24.15 7.21
N ASN A 149 -24.39 -23.44 6.09
CA ASN A 149 -25.34 -22.45 5.57
C ASN A 149 -25.82 -22.76 4.13
N ASP A 150 -26.58 -23.84 3.97
CA ASP A 150 -27.14 -24.28 2.69
C ASP A 150 -28.01 -23.25 1.94
N TYR A 151 -28.57 -22.28 2.65
CA TYR A 151 -29.40 -21.22 2.09
C TYR A 151 -28.68 -20.32 1.07
N VAL A 152 -27.34 -20.33 1.05
CA VAL A 152 -26.54 -19.46 0.18
C VAL A 152 -26.42 -19.97 -1.25
N TYR A 153 -26.53 -21.29 -1.45
CA TYR A 153 -26.29 -21.92 -2.76
C TYR A 153 -27.17 -21.38 -3.90
N PRO A 154 -28.47 -21.05 -3.69
CA PRO A 154 -29.29 -20.41 -4.72
C PRO A 154 -28.78 -19.05 -5.22
N TYR A 155 -27.81 -18.44 -4.53
CA TYR A 155 -27.19 -17.16 -4.88
C TYR A 155 -25.80 -17.31 -5.50
N MET A 156 -25.36 -18.54 -5.76
CA MET A 156 -24.02 -18.86 -6.28
C MET A 156 -24.12 -19.62 -7.59
N ASP A 157 -23.37 -19.16 -8.60
CA ASP A 157 -23.38 -19.78 -9.92
C ASP A 157 -22.77 -21.19 -9.89
N GLY A 158 -23.60 -22.18 -10.19
CA GLY A 158 -23.17 -23.57 -10.36
C GLY A 158 -22.71 -24.29 -9.09
N VAL A 159 -22.88 -23.69 -7.91
CA VAL A 159 -22.59 -24.33 -6.61
C VAL A 159 -23.88 -24.84 -6.01
N THR A 160 -24.04 -26.16 -5.88
CA THR A 160 -25.25 -26.77 -5.31
C THR A 160 -25.03 -27.27 -3.89
N CYS A 161 -23.77 -27.59 -3.54
CA CYS A 161 -23.34 -27.91 -2.20
C CYS A 161 -21.85 -27.61 -2.02
N ALA A 162 -21.37 -27.54 -0.77
CA ALA A 162 -19.96 -27.31 -0.47
C ALA A 162 -19.03 -28.37 -1.11
N ASP A 163 -19.51 -29.60 -1.31
CA ASP A 163 -18.73 -30.67 -1.94
C ASP A 163 -18.49 -30.45 -3.44
N ASP A 164 -19.17 -29.50 -4.09
CA ASP A 164 -18.89 -29.15 -5.49
C ASP A 164 -17.57 -28.36 -5.64
N ILE A 165 -17.10 -27.74 -4.56
CA ILE A 165 -15.90 -26.92 -4.54
C ILE A 165 -14.66 -27.82 -4.41
N GLU A 166 -13.76 -27.72 -5.39
CA GLU A 166 -12.45 -28.34 -5.35
C GLU A 166 -11.46 -27.46 -4.58
N GLU A 167 -11.50 -26.15 -4.83
CA GLU A 167 -10.54 -25.19 -4.28
C GLU A 167 -11.16 -23.80 -4.14
N LEU A 168 -10.81 -23.08 -3.07
CA LEU A 168 -11.10 -21.66 -2.91
C LEU A 168 -9.93 -20.81 -3.39
N LEU A 169 -10.22 -19.86 -4.29
CA LEU A 169 -9.25 -19.00 -4.95
C LEU A 169 -9.33 -17.59 -4.35
N LEU A 170 -8.37 -17.25 -3.49
CA LEU A 170 -8.19 -15.87 -3.02
C LEU A 170 -7.23 -15.16 -3.96
N THR A 171 -7.72 -14.12 -4.63
CA THR A 171 -6.98 -13.44 -5.69
C THR A 171 -6.74 -11.98 -5.33
N SER A 172 -5.54 -11.49 -5.63
CA SER A 172 -5.22 -10.08 -5.43
C SER A 172 -4.45 -9.50 -6.60
N ALA A 173 -4.59 -8.18 -6.79
CA ALA A 173 -3.82 -7.38 -7.73
C ALA A 173 -3.57 -6.00 -7.12
N THR A 174 -2.56 -5.30 -7.61
CA THR A 174 -2.31 -3.90 -7.25
C THR A 174 -2.17 -3.04 -8.50
N GLU A 175 -2.60 -1.78 -8.40
CA GLU A 175 -2.35 -0.71 -9.38
C GLU A 175 -1.26 0.18 -8.77
N LEU A 176 -0.07 0.25 -9.37
CA LEU A 176 1.09 0.89 -8.74
C LEU A 176 1.38 2.25 -9.36
N GLU A 177 1.10 3.30 -8.60
CA GLU A 177 1.50 4.66 -8.96
C GLU A 177 2.90 5.01 -8.41
N PHE A 178 3.64 5.83 -9.16
CA PHE A 178 4.95 6.34 -8.73
C PHE A 178 5.31 7.62 -9.44
N TRP A 179 6.30 8.35 -8.90
CA TRP A 179 6.85 9.54 -9.54
C TRP A 179 8.24 9.27 -10.09
N VAL A 180 8.53 9.86 -11.24
CA VAL A 180 9.84 9.85 -11.87
C VAL A 180 10.34 11.27 -12.08
N ARG A 181 11.63 11.48 -11.86
CA ARG A 181 12.24 12.80 -12.02
C ARG A 181 13.66 12.76 -12.57
N THR A 182 14.08 13.87 -13.15
CA THR A 182 15.52 14.12 -13.36
C THR A 182 16.20 14.27 -11.99
N PRO A 183 17.36 13.60 -11.75
CA PRO A 183 18.11 13.76 -10.50
C PRO A 183 18.41 15.23 -10.18
N ASP A 184 18.41 15.57 -8.90
CA ASP A 184 18.63 16.94 -8.35
C ASP A 184 17.60 18.01 -8.75
N ASP A 185 16.62 17.67 -9.58
CA ASP A 185 15.54 18.59 -9.92
C ASP A 185 14.49 18.65 -8.81
N LYS A 186 14.25 19.85 -8.30
CA LYS A 186 13.25 20.07 -7.25
C LYS A 186 11.83 20.21 -7.81
N GLY A 187 11.67 20.37 -9.12
CA GLY A 187 10.41 20.65 -9.78
C GLY A 187 9.84 22.02 -9.39
N ASP A 188 9.21 22.71 -10.33
CA ASP A 188 8.46 23.92 -9.99
C ASP A 188 7.05 23.53 -9.49
N ARG A 189 6.81 23.72 -8.19
CA ARG A 189 5.53 23.38 -7.53
C ARG A 189 4.35 24.12 -8.16
N GLU A 190 4.53 25.37 -8.56
CA GLU A 190 3.44 26.16 -9.14
C GLU A 190 3.10 25.65 -10.53
N GLN A 191 4.10 25.35 -11.35
CA GLN A 191 3.89 24.73 -12.67
C GLN A 191 3.20 23.37 -12.57
N LEU A 192 3.64 22.52 -11.63
CA LEU A 192 3.02 21.22 -11.38
C LEU A 192 1.55 21.36 -10.99
N PHE A 193 1.25 22.28 -10.07
CA PHE A 193 -0.13 22.56 -9.67
C PHE A 193 -0.98 23.08 -10.84
N THR A 194 -0.47 24.04 -11.62
CA THR A 194 -1.15 24.59 -12.79
C THR A 194 -1.44 23.50 -13.83
N SER A 195 -0.45 22.70 -14.18
CA SER A 195 -0.56 21.59 -15.14
C SER A 195 -1.63 20.57 -14.74
N GLN A 196 -1.68 20.23 -13.44
CA GLN A 196 -2.71 19.34 -12.90
C GLN A 196 -4.12 19.96 -12.98
N VAL A 197 -4.28 21.23 -12.58
CA VAL A 197 -5.58 21.93 -12.64
C VAL A 197 -6.08 22.06 -14.09
N LEU A 198 -5.16 22.29 -15.03
CA LEU A 198 -5.46 22.33 -16.47
C LEU A 198 -5.67 20.95 -17.09
N LYS A 199 -5.49 19.86 -16.34
CA LYS A 199 -5.61 18.46 -16.78
C LYS A 199 -4.70 18.15 -17.98
N GLU A 200 -3.47 18.62 -17.91
CA GLU A 200 -2.54 18.54 -19.04
C GLU A 200 -1.80 17.21 -19.14
N GLN A 201 -1.87 16.34 -18.13
CA GLN A 201 -0.99 15.16 -18.03
C GLN A 201 -1.70 13.80 -18.19
N TYR A 202 -2.87 13.64 -17.56
CA TYR A 202 -3.59 12.35 -17.56
C TYR A 202 -3.82 11.82 -18.98
N TRP A 203 -3.40 10.56 -19.22
CA TRP A 203 -3.49 9.89 -20.53
C TRP A 203 -2.77 10.59 -21.69
N LYS A 204 -1.87 11.55 -21.41
CA LYS A 204 -0.98 12.06 -22.44
C LYS A 204 0.08 11.04 -22.79
N ARG A 205 0.52 11.13 -24.03
CA ARG A 205 1.69 10.41 -24.52
C ARG A 205 2.92 10.81 -23.68
N THR A 206 3.63 9.83 -23.13
CA THR A 206 4.96 10.01 -22.54
C THR A 206 5.99 10.29 -23.64
N TYR A 207 7.07 10.99 -23.33
CA TYR A 207 8.13 11.33 -24.30
C TYR A 207 9.52 10.95 -23.78
N GLY A 208 10.48 10.84 -24.71
CA GLY A 208 11.90 10.67 -24.39
C GLY A 208 12.20 9.45 -23.51
N GLN A 209 13.01 9.69 -22.47
CA GLN A 209 13.50 8.68 -21.55
C GLN A 209 12.36 8.04 -20.75
N VAL A 210 11.36 8.83 -20.32
CA VAL A 210 10.20 8.31 -19.57
C VAL A 210 9.43 7.29 -20.38
N ARG A 211 9.15 7.60 -21.65
CA ARG A 211 8.46 6.67 -22.55
C ARG A 211 9.24 5.38 -22.74
N THR A 212 10.53 5.50 -23.02
CA THR A 212 11.39 4.36 -23.29
C THR A 212 11.49 3.46 -22.07
N ALA A 213 11.72 4.04 -20.89
CA ALA A 213 11.78 3.30 -19.63
C ALA A 213 10.46 2.59 -19.31
N LEU A 214 9.31 3.26 -19.49
CA LEU A 214 8.01 2.65 -19.25
C LEU A 214 7.73 1.46 -20.19
N GLU A 215 7.95 1.63 -21.50
CA GLU A 215 7.78 0.55 -22.48
C GLU A 215 8.72 -0.65 -22.20
N GLU A 216 9.96 -0.37 -21.78
CA GLU A 216 10.94 -1.40 -21.42
C GLU A 216 10.58 -2.15 -20.13
N VAL A 217 10.15 -1.43 -19.08
CA VAL A 217 9.64 -2.04 -17.84
C VAL A 217 8.50 -3.01 -18.16
N MET A 218 7.50 -2.56 -18.93
CA MET A 218 6.36 -3.40 -19.28
C MET A 218 6.80 -4.65 -20.06
N THR A 219 7.72 -4.50 -21.01
CA THR A 219 8.23 -5.64 -21.79
C THR A 219 8.99 -6.66 -20.94
N ILE A 220 9.82 -6.18 -20.01
CA ILE A 220 10.61 -7.02 -19.12
C ILE A 220 9.71 -7.77 -18.14
N LEU A 221 8.75 -7.07 -17.54
CA LEU A 221 7.78 -7.68 -16.63
C LEU A 221 6.93 -8.72 -17.36
N ASP A 222 6.47 -8.45 -18.59
CA ASP A 222 5.69 -9.43 -19.35
C ASP A 222 6.50 -10.71 -19.65
N CYS A 223 7.83 -10.60 -19.81
CA CYS A 223 8.72 -11.77 -19.95
C CYS A 223 8.79 -12.66 -18.70
N TYR A 224 8.55 -12.11 -17.50
CA TYR A 224 8.41 -12.89 -16.27
C TYR A 224 7.01 -13.52 -16.12
N GLY A 225 6.07 -13.15 -16.99
CA GLY A 225 4.70 -13.66 -16.97
C GLY A 225 3.74 -12.87 -16.07
N PHE A 226 4.04 -11.59 -15.78
CA PHE A 226 3.11 -10.73 -15.02
C PHE A 226 1.83 -10.39 -15.80
N GLU A 227 1.79 -10.63 -17.11
CA GLU A 227 0.66 -10.29 -17.99
C GLU A 227 0.29 -8.81 -17.84
N MET A 228 1.22 -7.93 -18.23
CA MET A 228 1.06 -6.48 -18.05
C MET A 228 -0.18 -5.98 -18.79
N GLU A 229 -1.05 -5.25 -18.10
CA GLU A 229 -2.33 -4.79 -18.64
C GLU A 229 -2.23 -3.38 -19.19
N MET A 230 -1.58 -2.47 -18.45
CA MET A 230 -1.53 -1.06 -18.81
C MET A 230 -0.33 -0.36 -18.17
N GLY A 231 0.15 0.71 -18.83
CA GLY A 231 1.07 1.67 -18.25
C GLY A 231 0.75 3.05 -18.82
N HIS A 232 0.54 4.05 -17.97
CA HIS A 232 0.15 5.38 -18.40
C HIS A 232 0.68 6.49 -17.51
N LYS A 233 0.53 7.72 -18.03
CA LYS A 233 0.76 8.94 -17.26
C LYS A 233 -0.44 9.23 -16.39
N GLU A 234 -0.14 9.54 -15.14
CA GLU A 234 -1.12 9.95 -14.14
C GLU A 234 -1.42 11.45 -14.17
N VAL A 235 -2.23 11.91 -13.23
CA VAL A 235 -2.66 13.32 -13.16
C VAL A 235 -1.52 14.31 -12.86
N GLY A 236 -0.43 13.84 -12.22
CA GLY A 236 0.71 14.66 -11.83
C GLY A 236 1.81 14.78 -12.89
N GLY A 237 2.32 16.00 -13.08
CA GLY A 237 3.56 16.23 -13.83
C GLY A 237 3.64 17.56 -14.55
N VAL A 238 4.80 17.87 -15.12
CA VAL A 238 5.02 19.03 -16.00
C VAL A 238 5.58 18.58 -17.34
N GLN A 239 5.49 19.46 -18.34
CA GLN A 239 6.13 19.24 -19.62
C GLN A 239 7.65 19.29 -19.45
N ALA A 240 8.32 18.19 -19.78
CA ALA A 240 9.77 18.14 -19.76
C ALA A 240 10.39 19.06 -20.83
N ASN A 241 11.55 19.63 -20.51
CA ASN A 241 12.28 20.55 -21.39
C ASN A 241 13.29 19.78 -22.25
N LEU A 242 13.40 20.09 -23.54
CA LEU A 242 14.39 19.45 -24.41
C LEU A 242 15.75 20.15 -24.23
N ALA A 243 16.74 19.42 -23.72
CA ALA A 243 18.10 19.92 -23.61
C ALA A 243 18.79 19.98 -24.99
N ASN A 244 19.83 20.80 -25.10
CA ASN A 244 20.63 20.94 -26.32
C ASN A 244 21.28 19.62 -26.78
N GLU A 245 21.41 18.66 -25.88
CA GLU A 245 21.98 17.32 -26.11
C GLU A 245 20.95 16.33 -26.69
N GLY A 246 19.69 16.75 -26.90
CA GLY A 246 18.62 15.93 -27.47
C GLY A 246 17.89 15.03 -26.46
N HIS A 247 18.23 15.13 -25.17
CA HIS A 247 17.56 14.46 -24.07
C HIS A 247 16.61 15.42 -23.35
N TYR A 248 15.52 14.89 -22.79
CA TYR A 248 14.65 15.71 -21.94
C TYR A 248 15.28 15.88 -20.55
N ASN A 249 15.27 17.10 -20.03
CA ASN A 249 15.60 17.45 -18.65
C ASN A 249 14.38 18.07 -17.96
N HIS A 250 14.48 18.33 -16.65
CA HIS A 250 13.36 18.82 -15.85
C HIS A 250 12.13 17.89 -15.89
N ILE A 251 12.39 16.58 -15.93
CA ILE A 251 11.34 15.57 -15.88
C ILE A 251 10.81 15.54 -14.45
N MET A 252 9.50 15.60 -14.33
CA MET A 252 8.76 15.33 -13.09
C MET A 252 7.37 14.85 -13.52
N GLU A 253 7.18 13.53 -13.52
CA GLU A 253 5.96 12.90 -14.03
C GLU A 253 5.48 11.82 -13.07
N GLN A 254 4.17 11.76 -12.86
CA GLN A 254 3.50 10.66 -12.18
C GLN A 254 3.10 9.61 -13.22
N LEU A 255 3.33 8.35 -12.91
CA LEU A 255 3.02 7.20 -13.76
C LEU A 255 2.28 6.14 -12.95
N GLU A 256 1.55 5.28 -13.66
CA GLU A 256 0.90 4.10 -13.12
C GLU A 256 1.19 2.90 -14.03
N ILE A 257 1.37 1.73 -13.42
CA ILE A 257 1.46 0.45 -14.12
C ILE A 257 0.53 -0.57 -13.47
N ASP A 258 -0.14 -1.34 -14.33
CA ASP A 258 -1.13 -2.34 -13.95
C ASP A 258 -0.77 -3.69 -14.55
N TRP A 259 -1.02 -4.75 -13.78
CA TRP A 259 -0.78 -6.12 -14.18
C TRP A 259 -1.89 -7.02 -13.65
N LYS A 260 -1.96 -8.21 -14.25
CA LYS A 260 -3.00 -9.16 -13.93
C LYS A 260 -2.90 -9.67 -12.49
N TYR A 261 -4.06 -9.95 -11.91
CA TYR A 261 -4.15 -10.59 -10.60
C TYR A 261 -3.45 -11.96 -10.55
N SER A 262 -3.08 -12.37 -9.34
CA SER A 262 -2.60 -13.73 -9.05
C SER A 262 -3.18 -14.25 -7.73
N ASP A 263 -2.78 -15.44 -7.27
CA ASP A 263 -3.05 -15.85 -5.89
C ASP A 263 -2.54 -14.78 -4.92
N ALA A 264 -3.27 -14.52 -3.85
CA ALA A 264 -2.99 -13.44 -2.92
C ALA A 264 -1.55 -13.42 -2.37
N MET A 265 -0.93 -14.59 -2.12
CA MET A 265 0.48 -14.64 -1.68
C MET A 265 1.40 -14.20 -2.83
N GLN A 266 1.23 -14.78 -4.01
CA GLN A 266 2.01 -14.45 -5.19
C GLN A 266 1.87 -12.97 -5.57
N ALA A 267 0.67 -12.39 -5.41
CA ALA A 267 0.41 -10.99 -5.72
C ALA A 267 1.26 -10.04 -4.88
N ALA A 268 1.45 -10.34 -3.59
CA ALA A 268 2.30 -9.57 -2.70
C ALA A 268 3.80 -9.75 -3.04
N ASP A 269 4.22 -10.97 -3.38
CA ASP A 269 5.60 -11.23 -3.85
C ASP A 269 5.91 -10.52 -5.19
N ASN A 270 4.92 -10.48 -6.09
CA ASN A 270 4.99 -9.82 -7.40
C ASN A 270 5.19 -8.31 -7.28
N GLU A 271 4.42 -7.68 -6.40
CA GLU A 271 4.45 -6.24 -6.12
C GLU A 271 5.89 -5.77 -5.79
N ASN A 272 6.54 -6.46 -4.85
CA ASN A 272 7.92 -6.17 -4.46
C ASN A 272 8.89 -6.27 -5.64
N HIS A 273 8.78 -7.33 -6.46
CA HIS A 273 9.64 -7.50 -7.62
C HIS A 273 9.46 -6.39 -8.65
N ILE A 274 8.21 -6.01 -8.91
CA ILE A 274 7.87 -4.95 -9.86
C ILE A 274 8.50 -3.61 -9.42
N LYS A 275 8.44 -3.27 -8.12
CA LYS A 275 9.11 -2.07 -7.60
C LYS A 275 10.61 -2.06 -7.87
N TYR A 276 11.30 -3.21 -7.82
CA TYR A 276 12.72 -3.30 -8.15
C TYR A 276 12.99 -3.10 -9.65
N VAL A 277 12.25 -3.82 -10.51
CA VAL A 277 12.39 -3.69 -11.97
C VAL A 277 12.14 -2.25 -12.42
N VAL A 278 11.10 -1.60 -11.89
CA VAL A 278 10.83 -0.18 -12.18
C VAL A 278 12.02 0.69 -11.80
N ARG A 279 12.57 0.57 -10.58
CA ARG A 279 13.73 1.39 -10.16
C ARG A 279 14.92 1.17 -11.08
N ASP A 280 15.26 -0.08 -11.35
CA ASP A 280 16.47 -0.41 -12.10
C ASP A 280 16.42 0.11 -13.53
N ILE A 281 15.31 -0.11 -14.22
CA ILE A 281 15.16 0.33 -15.62
C ILE A 281 15.09 1.86 -15.70
N PHE A 282 14.29 2.54 -14.87
CA PHE A 282 14.26 4.01 -14.91
C PHE A 282 15.63 4.63 -14.55
N THR A 283 16.36 4.03 -13.60
CA THR A 283 17.72 4.50 -13.24
C THR A 283 18.72 4.25 -14.37
N MET A 284 18.57 3.18 -15.16
CA MET A 284 19.36 2.97 -16.39
C MET A 284 19.10 4.05 -17.44
N HIS A 285 17.91 4.64 -17.46
CA HIS A 285 17.54 5.78 -18.30
C HIS A 285 17.87 7.15 -17.67
N GLY A 286 18.59 7.16 -16.55
CA GLY A 286 19.05 8.39 -15.88
C GLY A 286 17.95 9.13 -15.09
N LEU A 287 16.89 8.43 -14.71
CA LEU A 287 15.77 8.96 -13.94
C LEU A 287 15.77 8.40 -12.51
N ASP A 288 15.35 9.24 -11.56
CA ASP A 288 15.12 8.84 -10.16
C ASP A 288 13.63 8.49 -9.97
N VAL A 289 13.36 7.35 -9.33
CA VAL A 289 12.00 6.86 -9.04
C VAL A 289 11.71 7.02 -7.55
N THR A 290 10.55 7.58 -7.22
CA THR A 290 10.06 7.59 -5.84
C THR A 290 8.68 6.97 -5.74
N PHE A 291 8.56 6.09 -4.74
CA PHE A 291 7.33 5.42 -4.31
C PHE A 291 6.75 6.08 -3.06
N MET A 292 7.11 7.33 -2.79
CA MET A 292 6.46 8.10 -1.74
C MET A 292 4.98 8.29 -2.10
N ALA A 293 4.09 8.17 -1.12
CA ALA A 293 2.67 8.49 -1.25
C ALA A 293 2.43 9.97 -1.56
N LYS A 294 3.30 10.90 -1.10
CA LYS A 294 3.19 12.34 -1.35
C LYS A 294 4.56 13.02 -1.55
N PRO A 295 5.28 12.70 -2.64
CA PRO A 295 6.62 13.23 -2.87
C PRO A 295 6.63 14.75 -3.05
N VAL A 296 5.56 15.32 -3.60
CA VAL A 296 5.41 16.76 -3.83
C VAL A 296 4.14 17.27 -3.15
N ARG A 297 4.29 18.28 -2.29
CA ARG A 297 3.16 18.93 -1.60
C ARG A 297 2.34 19.75 -2.59
N GLY A 298 1.02 19.73 -2.44
CA GLY A 298 0.10 20.55 -3.25
C GLY A 298 -0.37 19.90 -4.56
N VAL A 299 0.21 18.78 -4.95
CA VAL A 299 -0.12 18.05 -6.19
C VAL A 299 -0.60 16.63 -5.87
N ALA A 300 -1.05 15.86 -6.84
CA ALA A 300 -1.46 14.47 -6.64
C ALA A 300 -0.37 13.62 -5.97
N GLY A 301 -0.80 12.67 -5.15
CA GLY A 301 0.08 11.70 -4.49
C GLY A 301 -0.03 10.34 -5.18
N SER A 302 0.86 9.41 -4.86
CA SER A 302 0.85 8.05 -5.42
C SER A 302 -0.02 7.10 -4.59
N GLY A 303 -1.00 6.47 -5.25
CA GLY A 303 -1.77 5.34 -4.74
C GLY A 303 -1.14 3.97 -5.01
N GLU A 304 -1.63 2.96 -4.29
CA GLU A 304 -1.46 1.55 -4.60
C GLU A 304 -2.83 0.88 -4.40
N HIS A 305 -3.75 0.98 -5.35
CA HIS A 305 -5.06 0.36 -5.15
C HIS A 305 -4.92 -1.15 -5.08
N THR A 306 -5.51 -1.77 -4.06
CA THR A 306 -5.44 -3.23 -3.86
C THR A 306 -6.78 -3.86 -4.19
N HIS A 307 -6.80 -4.74 -5.19
CA HIS A 307 -7.97 -5.51 -5.59
C HIS A 307 -8.02 -6.84 -4.84
N LEU A 308 -9.20 -7.21 -4.32
CA LEU A 308 -9.42 -8.39 -3.48
C LEU A 308 -10.60 -9.20 -4.03
N GLY A 309 -10.31 -10.42 -4.47
CA GLY A 309 -11.29 -11.36 -5.03
C GLY A 309 -11.41 -12.63 -4.21
N LEU A 310 -12.59 -13.27 -4.28
CA LEU A 310 -12.84 -14.62 -3.79
C LEU A 310 -13.58 -15.41 -4.86
N GLY A 311 -12.96 -16.49 -5.33
CA GLY A 311 -13.57 -17.43 -6.26
C GLY A 311 -13.55 -18.86 -5.73
N ALA A 312 -14.23 -19.74 -6.44
CA ALA A 312 -14.18 -21.18 -6.25
C ALA A 312 -13.91 -21.87 -7.58
N ARG A 313 -12.96 -22.81 -7.58
CA ARG A 313 -12.83 -23.82 -8.62
C ARG A 313 -13.74 -24.98 -8.25
N LEU A 314 -14.65 -25.31 -9.14
CA LEU A 314 -15.57 -26.42 -8.96
C LEU A 314 -14.96 -27.70 -9.54
N LYS A 315 -15.38 -28.86 -9.02
CA LYS A 315 -14.92 -30.19 -9.49
C LYS A 315 -15.21 -30.47 -10.97
N ASN A 316 -16.12 -29.71 -11.58
CA ASN A 316 -16.40 -29.75 -13.03
C ASN A 316 -15.43 -28.89 -13.86
N GLY A 317 -14.45 -28.23 -13.23
CA GLY A 317 -13.46 -27.35 -13.84
C GLY A 317 -13.90 -25.89 -14.00
N LYS A 318 -15.16 -25.54 -13.74
CA LYS A 318 -15.66 -24.16 -13.80
C LYS A 318 -15.08 -23.33 -12.65
N VAL A 319 -14.68 -22.10 -12.94
CA VAL A 319 -14.29 -21.10 -11.93
C VAL A 319 -15.39 -20.06 -11.82
N VAL A 320 -15.83 -19.78 -10.60
CA VAL A 320 -16.89 -18.82 -10.29
C VAL A 320 -16.44 -17.83 -9.22
N SER A 321 -16.89 -16.59 -9.29
CA SER A 321 -16.69 -15.62 -8.21
C SER A 321 -17.77 -15.83 -7.15
N LEU A 322 -17.36 -15.90 -5.88
CA LEU A 322 -18.30 -16.04 -4.77
C LEU A 322 -18.93 -14.72 -4.35
N PHE A 323 -18.40 -13.58 -4.80
CA PHE A 323 -19.01 -12.27 -4.57
C PHE A 323 -20.11 -11.94 -5.56
N ALA A 324 -20.03 -12.54 -6.74
CA ALA A 324 -20.92 -12.24 -7.82
C ALA A 324 -22.32 -12.82 -7.57
N PRO A 325 -23.40 -12.07 -7.85
CA PRO A 325 -24.75 -12.58 -7.68
C PRO A 325 -25.11 -13.59 -8.77
N GLU A 326 -26.01 -14.53 -8.48
CA GLU A 326 -26.61 -15.38 -9.51
C GLU A 326 -27.51 -14.56 -10.44
N LYS A 327 -28.29 -13.63 -9.87
CA LYS A 327 -29.22 -12.75 -10.60
C LYS A 327 -28.65 -11.36 -10.84
N TRP A 328 -27.86 -11.25 -11.91
CA TRP A 328 -27.12 -10.05 -12.27
C TRP A 328 -27.95 -8.78 -12.48
N ASP A 329 -29.16 -8.95 -12.98
CA ASP A 329 -30.15 -7.91 -13.30
C ASP A 329 -31.05 -7.53 -12.11
N GLU A 330 -30.93 -8.24 -10.99
CA GLU A 330 -31.72 -7.97 -9.78
C GLU A 330 -30.85 -7.57 -8.57
N GLU A 331 -29.57 -8.00 -8.52
CA GLU A 331 -28.74 -7.92 -7.32
C GLU A 331 -27.32 -7.36 -7.61
N PHE A 332 -26.74 -6.65 -6.63
CA PHE A 332 -25.37 -6.11 -6.72
C PHE A 332 -24.30 -7.16 -6.39
N LEU A 333 -24.58 -8.02 -5.41
CA LEU A 333 -23.63 -8.97 -4.83
C LEU A 333 -24.40 -10.19 -4.29
N SER A 334 -23.71 -11.32 -4.18
CA SER A 334 -24.19 -12.46 -3.38
C SER A 334 -24.21 -12.11 -1.88
N PRO A 335 -24.81 -12.95 -1.01
CA PRO A 335 -24.71 -12.76 0.44
C PRO A 335 -23.26 -12.72 0.93
N ILE A 336 -22.39 -13.58 0.37
CA ILE A 336 -20.96 -13.62 0.68
C ILE A 336 -20.29 -12.30 0.25
N GLY A 337 -20.62 -11.78 -0.93
CA GLY A 337 -20.10 -10.49 -1.40
C GLY A 337 -20.49 -9.33 -0.49
N PHE A 338 -21.76 -9.24 -0.08
CA PHE A 338 -22.19 -8.20 0.85
C PHE A 338 -21.50 -8.33 2.21
N GLY A 339 -21.41 -9.55 2.75
CA GLY A 339 -20.71 -9.81 4.02
C GLY A 339 -19.25 -9.36 3.96
N ALA A 340 -18.54 -9.72 2.90
CA ALA A 340 -17.16 -9.32 2.68
C ALA A 340 -16.99 -7.80 2.63
N LEU A 341 -17.82 -7.09 1.86
CA LEU A 341 -17.76 -5.63 1.74
C LEU A 341 -18.09 -4.93 3.07
N MET A 342 -19.12 -5.39 3.78
CA MET A 342 -19.47 -4.85 5.09
C MET A 342 -18.35 -5.09 6.11
N GLY A 343 -17.73 -6.27 6.11
CA GLY A 343 -16.61 -6.60 6.99
C GLY A 343 -15.38 -5.74 6.72
N LEU A 344 -15.03 -5.52 5.45
CA LEU A 344 -13.94 -4.65 5.04
C LEU A 344 -14.16 -3.21 5.53
N LEU A 345 -15.37 -2.68 5.37
CA LEU A 345 -15.70 -1.30 5.77
C LEU A 345 -15.79 -1.14 7.29
N ARG A 346 -16.51 -2.03 7.98
CA ARG A 346 -16.70 -1.96 9.44
C ARG A 346 -15.37 -2.01 10.17
N ASN A 347 -14.43 -2.82 9.71
CA ASN A 347 -13.17 -3.06 10.40
C ASN A 347 -12.01 -2.21 9.85
N TYR A 348 -12.28 -1.22 8.98
CA TYR A 348 -11.21 -0.46 8.32
C TYR A 348 -10.31 0.32 9.30
N GLU A 349 -10.82 0.75 10.46
CA GLU A 349 -9.95 1.39 11.48
C GLU A 349 -8.84 0.47 11.97
N LEU A 350 -9.07 -0.85 11.95
CA LEU A 350 -8.07 -1.86 12.31
C LEU A 350 -7.16 -2.24 11.13
N ILE A 351 -7.62 -2.04 9.89
CA ILE A 351 -6.81 -2.28 8.66
C ILE A 351 -5.86 -1.10 8.41
N ASN A 352 -6.34 0.14 8.58
CA ASN A 352 -5.60 1.35 8.24
C ASN A 352 -4.20 1.47 8.90
N PRO A 353 -3.96 0.98 10.13
CA PRO A 353 -2.62 0.89 10.70
C PRO A 353 -1.61 0.20 9.79
N PHE A 354 -2.00 -0.81 9.01
CA PHE A 354 -1.15 -1.54 8.05
C PHE A 354 -1.04 -0.84 6.68
N VAL A 355 -1.96 0.06 6.39
CA VAL A 355 -2.05 0.81 5.13
C VAL A 355 -1.19 2.08 5.22
N SER A 356 -1.39 2.87 6.27
CA SER A 356 -0.82 4.22 6.43
C SER A 356 0.18 4.23 7.59
N THR A 357 1.44 3.94 7.27
CA THR A 357 2.47 3.59 8.25
C THR A 357 3.50 4.69 8.53
N ASN A 358 3.51 5.76 7.73
CA ASN A 358 4.52 6.82 7.80
C ASN A 358 3.91 8.21 7.56
N ASN A 359 4.70 9.27 7.81
CA ASN A 359 4.23 10.66 7.71
C ASN A 359 3.78 11.05 6.30
N ASP A 360 4.38 10.44 5.28
CA ASP A 360 4.09 10.73 3.88
C ASP A 360 2.72 10.18 3.44
N ALA A 361 2.34 8.99 3.93
CA ALA A 361 1.00 8.44 3.75
C ALA A 361 -0.10 9.39 4.28
N PHE A 362 0.09 10.00 5.46
CA PHE A 362 -0.85 11.00 6.00
C PHE A 362 -0.82 12.33 5.25
N ASN A 363 0.26 12.66 4.55
CA ASN A 363 0.28 13.80 3.63
C ASN A 363 -0.54 13.54 2.35
N ARG A 364 -0.71 12.27 1.95
CA ARG A 364 -1.63 11.85 0.89
C ARG A 364 -3.09 11.85 1.36
N LEU A 365 -3.37 11.34 2.57
CA LEU A 365 -4.72 11.25 3.16
C LEU A 365 -5.25 12.61 3.67
N LYS A 366 -5.44 13.57 2.76
CA LYS A 366 -6.02 14.88 3.09
C LYS A 366 -7.25 15.19 2.25
N PRO A 367 -8.30 15.79 2.83
CA PRO A 367 -9.44 16.29 2.07
C PRO A 367 -9.00 17.17 0.89
N GLY A 368 -9.60 16.96 -0.28
CA GLY A 368 -9.32 17.74 -1.50
C GLY A 368 -8.34 17.11 -2.48
N TYR A 369 -7.73 15.98 -2.15
CA TYR A 369 -6.99 15.12 -3.08
C TYR A 369 -7.73 13.79 -3.25
N GLU A 370 -7.44 13.03 -4.31
CA GLU A 370 -8.15 11.80 -4.70
C GLU A 370 -8.06 10.64 -3.69
N ALA A 371 -7.38 10.82 -2.56
CA ALA A 371 -7.18 9.79 -1.54
C ALA A 371 -8.43 9.61 -0.66
N PRO A 372 -8.92 8.37 -0.47
CA PRO A 372 -10.16 8.10 0.25
C PRO A 372 -9.98 8.25 1.77
N VAL A 373 -10.56 9.31 2.34
CA VAL A 373 -10.59 9.55 3.80
C VAL A 373 -11.90 9.10 4.47
N CYS A 374 -12.90 8.70 3.68
CA CYS A 374 -14.21 8.28 4.19
C CYS A 374 -14.40 6.78 3.98
N THR A 375 -14.64 6.05 5.07
CA THR A 375 -14.91 4.60 5.06
C THR A 375 -16.31 4.30 4.53
N VAL A 376 -16.47 4.43 3.23
CA VAL A 376 -17.72 4.16 2.51
C VAL A 376 -17.44 3.38 1.23
N THR A 377 -18.49 2.79 0.70
CA THR A 377 -18.56 2.21 -0.64
C THR A 377 -19.61 2.90 -1.50
N SER A 378 -19.64 2.50 -2.77
CA SER A 378 -20.64 2.88 -3.75
C SER A 378 -20.92 1.65 -4.61
N LEU A 379 -22.18 1.23 -4.66
CA LEU A 379 -22.58 0.03 -5.40
C LEU A 379 -23.00 0.37 -6.85
N GLY A 380 -23.35 1.63 -7.10
CA GLY A 380 -23.97 2.09 -8.32
C GLY A 380 -25.37 2.61 -8.05
N ARG A 381 -25.90 3.40 -8.99
CA ARG A 381 -27.26 3.96 -8.90
C ARG A 381 -28.33 2.93 -9.26
N SER A 382 -27.96 1.92 -10.04
CA SER A 382 -28.77 0.74 -10.34
C SER A 382 -27.85 -0.48 -10.53
N VAL A 383 -28.41 -1.69 -10.55
CA VAL A 383 -27.65 -2.95 -10.66
C VAL A 383 -27.01 -3.14 -12.04
N GLU A 384 -27.57 -2.49 -13.06
CA GLU A 384 -27.09 -2.50 -14.45
C GLU A 384 -25.96 -1.50 -14.68
N GLU A 385 -25.81 -0.51 -13.80
CA GLU A 385 -24.81 0.55 -13.90
C GLU A 385 -23.76 0.40 -12.79
N PRO A 386 -22.60 -0.23 -13.07
CA PRO A 386 -21.50 -0.29 -12.13
C PRO A 386 -21.10 1.09 -11.63
N SER A 387 -20.79 1.19 -10.34
CA SER A 387 -20.31 2.45 -9.79
C SER A 387 -19.05 2.95 -10.50
N ARG A 388 -19.02 4.25 -10.78
CA ARG A 388 -17.83 4.99 -11.19
C ARG A 388 -17.38 5.98 -10.11
N ASN A 389 -17.92 5.86 -8.90
CA ASN A 389 -17.58 6.75 -7.81
C ASN A 389 -16.17 6.45 -7.29
N ARG A 390 -15.21 7.28 -7.69
CA ARG A 390 -13.81 7.16 -7.28
C ARG A 390 -13.50 7.75 -5.89
N THR A 391 -14.48 8.39 -5.24
CA THR A 391 -14.25 9.10 -3.97
C THR A 391 -14.43 8.23 -2.72
N VAL A 392 -14.78 6.97 -2.90
CA VAL A 392 -15.07 6.02 -1.81
C VAL A 392 -13.84 5.16 -1.49
N LEU A 393 -13.77 4.63 -0.27
CA LEU A 393 -12.67 3.80 0.21
C LEU A 393 -12.60 2.44 -0.50
N ALA A 394 -13.75 1.76 -0.58
CA ALA A 394 -13.85 0.44 -1.19
C ALA A 394 -14.80 0.50 -2.39
N GLY A 395 -14.29 0.27 -3.60
CA GLY A 395 -15.08 0.17 -4.81
C GLY A 395 -15.58 -1.26 -5.06
N LEU A 396 -16.82 -1.41 -5.53
CA LEU A 396 -17.29 -2.66 -6.12
C LEU A 396 -16.95 -2.67 -7.61
N ILE A 397 -16.06 -3.56 -8.02
CA ILE A 397 -15.73 -3.77 -9.43
C ILE A 397 -16.49 -4.99 -9.93
N ARG A 398 -17.38 -4.79 -10.90
CA ARG A 398 -18.18 -5.86 -11.52
C ARG A 398 -18.42 -5.58 -13.00
N ASP A 399 -18.50 -6.64 -13.78
CA ASP A 399 -18.85 -6.62 -15.20
C ASP A 399 -19.83 -7.77 -15.49
N VAL A 400 -20.99 -7.44 -16.05
CA VAL A 400 -22.05 -8.40 -16.41
C VAL A 400 -21.54 -9.41 -17.45
N HIS A 401 -20.59 -9.02 -18.30
CA HIS A 401 -19.99 -9.90 -19.30
C HIS A 401 -18.81 -10.73 -18.75
N ASN A 402 -18.29 -10.38 -17.57
CA ASN A 402 -17.26 -11.13 -16.88
C ASN A 402 -17.58 -11.28 -15.37
N PRO A 403 -18.57 -12.10 -15.02
CA PRO A 403 -18.94 -12.45 -13.64
C PRO A 403 -17.77 -12.77 -12.71
N ALA A 404 -16.83 -13.59 -13.21
CA ALA A 404 -15.67 -14.03 -12.47
C ALA A 404 -14.73 -12.90 -12.05
N GLY A 405 -14.80 -11.73 -12.71
CA GLY A 405 -14.02 -10.54 -12.39
C GLY A 405 -14.55 -9.70 -11.21
N THR A 406 -15.64 -10.13 -10.56
CA THR A 406 -16.25 -9.41 -9.43
C THR A 406 -15.35 -9.42 -8.22
N ARG A 407 -14.98 -8.23 -7.74
CA ARG A 407 -14.01 -8.01 -6.67
C ARG A 407 -14.20 -6.66 -5.99
N PHE A 408 -13.48 -6.44 -4.90
CA PHE A 408 -13.41 -5.15 -4.22
C PHE A 408 -12.07 -4.46 -4.49
N GLU A 409 -12.10 -3.15 -4.65
CA GLU A 409 -10.93 -2.30 -4.84
C GLU A 409 -10.76 -1.43 -3.59
N LEU A 410 -9.78 -1.74 -2.75
CA LEU A 410 -9.40 -0.92 -1.60
C LEU A 410 -8.43 0.17 -2.06
N ARG A 411 -8.84 1.44 -2.00
CA ARG A 411 -8.10 2.56 -2.62
C ARG A 411 -7.14 3.32 -1.72
N SER A 412 -7.19 3.04 -0.43
CA SER A 412 -6.34 3.71 0.55
C SER A 412 -4.85 3.32 0.55
N PRO A 413 -4.44 2.10 0.15
CA PRO A 413 -3.02 1.75 0.15
C PRO A 413 -2.22 2.63 -0.80
N ASN A 414 -0.92 2.65 -0.50
CA ASN A 414 0.07 3.47 -1.17
C ASN A 414 1.33 2.63 -1.38
N PRO A 415 2.28 3.06 -2.23
CA PRO A 415 3.44 2.24 -2.58
C PRO A 415 4.41 1.92 -1.43
N LYS A 416 4.17 2.43 -0.22
CA LYS A 416 4.91 2.11 1.02
C LYS A 416 4.10 1.29 2.02
N SER A 417 2.85 0.95 1.70
CA SER A 417 2.07 -0.01 2.48
C SER A 417 2.75 -1.38 2.44
N ASN A 418 2.69 -2.12 3.55
CA ASN A 418 3.13 -3.51 3.56
C ASN A 418 2.00 -4.38 2.98
N THR A 419 2.05 -4.64 1.68
CA THR A 419 0.98 -5.29 0.91
C THR A 419 0.56 -6.63 1.51
N TYR A 420 1.49 -7.40 2.10
CA TYR A 420 1.17 -8.66 2.79
C TYR A 420 0.21 -8.45 3.96
N LEU A 421 0.49 -7.47 4.82
CA LEU A 421 -0.34 -7.16 5.99
C LEU A 421 -1.67 -6.51 5.59
N VAL A 422 -1.67 -5.69 4.53
CA VAL A 422 -2.89 -5.12 3.95
C VAL A 422 -3.83 -6.21 3.46
N ILE A 423 -3.32 -7.16 2.66
CA ILE A 423 -4.12 -8.27 2.13
C ILE A 423 -4.60 -9.17 3.27
N ALA A 424 -3.72 -9.52 4.22
CA ALA A 424 -4.05 -10.39 5.35
C ALA A 424 -5.19 -9.80 6.22
N SER A 425 -5.02 -8.54 6.66
CA SER A 425 -6.01 -7.85 7.49
C SER A 425 -7.34 -7.63 6.74
N SER A 426 -7.28 -7.39 5.43
CA SER A 426 -8.49 -7.25 4.59
C SER A 426 -9.27 -8.55 4.50
N TYR A 427 -8.61 -9.68 4.21
CA TYR A 427 -9.31 -10.97 4.13
C TYR A 427 -9.86 -11.44 5.47
N LEU A 428 -9.15 -11.24 6.58
CA LEU A 428 -9.67 -11.53 7.93
C LEU A 428 -10.91 -10.68 8.24
N SER A 429 -10.89 -9.40 7.86
CA SER A 429 -12.03 -8.48 8.03
C SER A 429 -13.21 -8.86 7.15
N MET A 430 -12.96 -9.28 5.91
CA MET A 430 -14.00 -9.78 5.00
C MET A 430 -14.63 -11.06 5.53
N LEU A 431 -13.82 -11.99 6.06
CA LEU A 431 -14.32 -13.23 6.66
C LEU A 431 -15.25 -12.94 7.83
N ASP A 432 -14.89 -12.03 8.73
CA ASP A 432 -15.74 -11.64 9.87
C ASP A 432 -17.14 -11.17 9.42
N GLY A 433 -17.20 -10.34 8.38
CA GLY A 433 -18.47 -9.89 7.81
C GLY A 433 -19.24 -11.00 7.07
N ILE A 434 -18.54 -11.94 6.43
CA ILE A 434 -19.14 -13.15 5.84
C ILE A 434 -19.76 -14.02 6.94
N GLU A 435 -19.00 -14.40 7.98
CA GLU A 435 -19.47 -15.24 9.10
C GLU A 435 -20.74 -14.64 9.74
N ALA A 436 -20.74 -13.33 10.01
CA ALA A 436 -21.89 -12.63 10.57
C ALA A 436 -23.12 -12.66 9.64
N THR A 437 -22.90 -12.46 8.34
CA THR A 437 -23.95 -12.46 7.32
C THR A 437 -24.58 -13.84 7.16
N LEU A 438 -23.76 -14.88 7.09
CA LEU A 438 -24.20 -16.26 6.92
C LEU A 438 -24.95 -16.75 8.16
N SER A 439 -24.44 -16.46 9.35
CA SER A 439 -25.11 -16.74 10.62
C SER A 439 -26.48 -16.09 10.72
N ALA A 440 -26.63 -14.85 10.21
CA ALA A 440 -27.90 -14.13 10.20
C ALA A 440 -28.90 -14.63 9.15
N LYS A 441 -28.47 -15.49 8.21
CA LYS A 441 -29.28 -16.07 7.11
C LYS A 441 -30.02 -15.03 6.28
N LYS A 442 -29.37 -13.90 6.01
CA LYS A 442 -29.96 -12.77 5.27
C LYS A 442 -29.84 -12.95 3.77
N SER A 443 -30.89 -12.56 3.05
CA SER A 443 -30.90 -12.48 1.58
C SER A 443 -30.11 -11.27 1.06
N PRO A 444 -29.68 -11.25 -0.23
CA PRO A 444 -28.99 -10.11 -0.82
C PRO A 444 -29.74 -8.79 -0.67
N LYS A 445 -31.06 -8.80 -0.83
CA LYS A 445 -31.90 -7.59 -0.68
C LYS A 445 -31.92 -7.04 0.74
N GLU A 446 -31.90 -7.91 1.75
CA GLU A 446 -31.80 -7.48 3.14
C GLU A 446 -30.42 -6.90 3.45
N LEU A 447 -29.38 -7.48 2.86
CA LEU A 447 -28.00 -7.02 3.02
C LEU A 447 -27.73 -5.71 2.29
N GLU A 448 -28.33 -5.51 1.11
CA GLU A 448 -28.32 -4.23 0.42
C GLU A 448 -28.94 -3.13 1.30
N LYS A 449 -30.05 -3.45 2.00
CA LYS A 449 -30.65 -2.52 2.96
C LYS A 449 -29.73 -2.26 4.14
N SER A 450 -29.06 -3.28 4.69
CA SER A 450 -28.09 -3.14 5.78
C SER A 450 -26.94 -2.20 5.41
N ILE A 451 -26.26 -2.43 4.28
CA ILE A 451 -25.14 -1.56 3.86
C ILE A 451 -25.60 -0.14 3.47
N SER A 452 -26.89 0.01 3.13
CA SER A 452 -27.51 1.31 2.78
C SER A 452 -28.19 2.00 3.97
N LYS A 453 -28.04 1.48 5.20
CA LYS A 453 -28.61 2.05 6.42
C LYS A 453 -28.25 3.53 6.57
N LYS A 454 -29.13 4.27 7.25
CA LYS A 454 -28.90 5.68 7.59
C LYS A 454 -28.33 5.85 8.99
N TYR A 455 -27.69 6.98 9.21
CA TYR A 455 -27.15 7.34 10.51
C TYR A 455 -28.24 7.23 11.59
N GLY A 456 -27.95 6.54 12.68
CA GLY A 456 -28.86 6.32 13.81
C GLY A 456 -29.78 5.09 13.68
N GLU A 457 -29.79 4.43 12.52
CA GLU A 457 -30.51 3.16 12.33
C GLU A 457 -29.70 2.00 12.90
N GLU A 458 -30.37 1.10 13.63
CA GLU A 458 -29.76 -0.16 14.10
C GLU A 458 -29.57 -1.11 12.91
N ASP A 459 -28.49 -1.89 12.96
CA ASP A 459 -28.23 -2.98 12.02
C ASP A 459 -27.70 -4.20 12.79
N PHE A 460 -27.75 -5.37 12.16
CA PHE A 460 -27.30 -6.61 12.78
C PHE A 460 -25.77 -6.70 12.93
N TYR A 461 -25.01 -5.98 12.09
CA TYR A 461 -23.56 -6.05 12.04
C TYR A 461 -22.91 -4.66 12.00
N LEU A 462 -23.46 -3.74 11.20
CA LEU A 462 -22.91 -2.40 11.01
C LEU A 462 -23.24 -1.47 12.18
N GLU A 463 -22.32 -0.53 12.46
CA GLU A 463 -22.46 0.43 13.56
C GLU A 463 -23.67 1.36 13.37
N LYS A 464 -24.43 1.59 14.44
CA LYS A 464 -25.66 2.40 14.44
C LYS A 464 -25.45 3.83 13.91
N ASP A 465 -24.47 4.53 14.45
CA ASP A 465 -24.23 5.95 14.20
C ASP A 465 -23.24 6.17 13.04
N ARG A 466 -23.38 5.38 11.96
CA ARG A 466 -22.54 5.46 10.77
C ARG A 466 -23.28 5.02 9.51
N GLU A 467 -22.95 5.64 8.38
CA GLU A 467 -23.36 5.25 7.03
C GLU A 467 -22.18 4.62 6.29
N TYR A 468 -22.45 3.60 5.48
CA TYR A 468 -21.42 2.81 4.81
C TYR A 468 -21.52 2.86 3.28
N ARG A 469 -22.59 3.44 2.72
CA ARG A 469 -22.82 3.59 1.28
C ARG A 469 -23.13 5.03 0.90
N SER A 470 -22.44 5.54 -0.11
CA SER A 470 -22.77 6.83 -0.74
C SER A 470 -22.53 6.80 -2.25
N GLU A 471 -23.58 7.11 -3.02
CA GLU A 471 -23.50 7.28 -4.48
C GLU A 471 -23.15 8.73 -4.88
N LYS A 472 -22.90 9.58 -3.90
CA LYS A 472 -22.51 10.99 -4.06
C LYS A 472 -20.99 11.14 -3.98
N ASN A 473 -20.47 12.23 -4.51
CA ASN A 473 -19.06 12.57 -4.35
C ASN A 473 -18.85 13.04 -2.90
N VAL A 474 -18.14 12.25 -2.10
CA VAL A 474 -18.02 12.54 -0.66
C VAL A 474 -17.28 13.84 -0.38
N PHE A 475 -16.42 14.29 -1.29
CA PHE A 475 -15.60 15.49 -1.10
C PHE A 475 -16.33 16.79 -1.47
N THR A 476 -17.26 16.74 -2.42
CA THR A 476 -17.96 17.94 -2.89
C THR A 476 -19.39 18.06 -2.37
N ASP A 477 -20.04 16.93 -2.07
CA ASP A 477 -21.45 16.92 -1.66
C ASP A 477 -21.65 16.94 -0.13
N TYR A 478 -20.57 16.88 0.65
CA TYR A 478 -20.57 16.88 2.11
C TYR A 478 -19.51 17.82 2.66
N SER A 479 -19.84 18.54 3.72
CA SER A 479 -18.88 19.25 4.54
C SER A 479 -17.96 18.29 5.30
N GLU A 480 -16.88 18.81 5.88
CA GLU A 480 -15.99 18.03 6.75
C GLU A 480 -16.73 17.47 7.97
N ASP A 481 -17.49 18.31 8.68
CA ASP A 481 -18.29 17.89 9.84
C ASP A 481 -19.31 16.81 9.48
N GLU A 482 -19.94 16.90 8.30
CA GLU A 482 -20.86 15.88 7.82
C GLU A 482 -20.14 14.57 7.51
N ARG A 483 -18.96 14.62 6.89
CA ARG A 483 -18.16 13.43 6.60
C ARG A 483 -17.71 12.73 7.88
N GLU A 484 -17.14 13.48 8.83
CA GLU A 484 -16.70 12.90 10.11
C GLU A 484 -17.88 12.27 10.86
N LYS A 485 -19.03 12.95 10.87
CA LYS A 485 -20.24 12.45 11.52
C LYS A 485 -20.80 11.22 10.83
N LEU A 486 -20.91 11.20 9.50
CA LEU A 486 -21.60 10.13 8.78
C LEU A 486 -20.69 8.93 8.51
N PHE A 487 -19.41 9.16 8.23
CA PHE A 487 -18.50 8.15 7.68
C PHE A 487 -17.34 7.82 8.62
N GLY A 488 -17.22 8.53 9.74
CA GLY A 488 -16.13 8.41 10.69
C GLY A 488 -15.00 9.39 10.39
N LYS A 489 -14.14 9.60 11.40
CA LYS A 489 -12.99 10.49 11.33
C LYS A 489 -11.73 9.71 10.96
N ALA A 490 -11.04 10.12 9.91
CA ALA A 490 -9.75 9.56 9.54
C ALA A 490 -8.65 10.05 10.53
N PRO A 491 -7.69 9.19 10.89
CA PRO A 491 -6.54 9.60 11.69
C PRO A 491 -5.66 10.56 10.88
N ALA A 492 -5.07 11.54 11.57
CA ALA A 492 -4.23 12.57 10.97
C ALA A 492 -2.72 12.30 11.12
N THR A 493 -2.33 11.37 11.99
CA THR A 493 -0.93 11.00 12.24
C THR A 493 -0.77 9.48 12.38
N VAL A 494 0.48 9.00 12.31
CA VAL A 494 0.82 7.59 12.56
C VAL A 494 0.38 7.16 13.96
N TRP A 495 0.59 8.02 14.97
CA TRP A 495 0.17 7.75 16.35
C TRP A 495 -1.35 7.57 16.46
N GLU A 496 -2.13 8.52 15.94
CA GLU A 496 -3.59 8.43 15.95
C GLU A 496 -4.09 7.16 15.26
N ASN A 497 -3.43 6.77 14.16
CA ASN A 497 -3.79 5.56 13.43
C ASN A 497 -3.49 4.30 14.25
N LEU A 498 -2.30 4.19 14.86
CA LEU A 498 -1.96 3.05 15.74
C LEU A 498 -2.91 2.93 16.94
N MET A 499 -3.41 4.06 17.46
CA MET A 499 -4.39 4.06 18.56
C MET A 499 -5.72 3.40 18.17
N ASN A 500 -6.01 3.18 16.89
CA ASN A 500 -7.21 2.41 16.50
C ASN A 500 -7.20 0.97 17.02
N PHE A 501 -6.02 0.35 17.21
CA PHE A 501 -5.94 -0.96 17.86
C PHE A 501 -6.43 -0.92 19.32
N GLU A 502 -6.17 0.18 20.02
CA GLU A 502 -6.64 0.41 21.39
C GLU A 502 -8.12 0.82 21.43
N ASN A 503 -8.52 1.74 20.56
CA ASN A 503 -9.88 2.29 20.51
C ASN A 503 -10.93 1.26 20.06
N HIS A 504 -10.51 0.24 19.32
CA HIS A 504 -11.37 -0.84 18.79
C HIS A 504 -10.93 -2.22 19.27
N LYS A 505 -10.47 -2.31 20.53
CA LYS A 505 -10.05 -3.55 21.19
C LYS A 505 -11.10 -4.67 21.13
N ASP A 506 -12.37 -4.31 21.14
CA ASP A 506 -13.50 -5.23 21.04
C ASP A 506 -13.54 -5.96 19.69
N ARG A 507 -13.02 -5.34 18.63
CA ARG A 507 -12.95 -5.91 17.28
C ARG A 507 -11.59 -6.48 16.94
N LEU A 508 -10.53 -6.13 17.67
CA LEU A 508 -9.15 -6.58 17.40
C LEU A 508 -8.99 -8.10 17.42
N GLU A 509 -9.87 -8.82 18.12
CA GLU A 509 -9.91 -10.28 18.18
C GLU A 509 -10.01 -10.95 16.79
N ILE A 510 -10.56 -10.26 15.78
CA ILE A 510 -10.64 -10.80 14.41
C ILE A 510 -9.26 -11.16 13.85
N PHE A 511 -8.20 -10.44 14.25
CA PHE A 511 -6.83 -10.71 13.79
C PHE A 511 -6.15 -11.82 14.60
N TYR A 512 -6.68 -12.14 15.80
CA TYR A 512 -6.18 -13.20 16.66
C TYR A 512 -6.74 -14.58 16.30
N LYS A 513 -7.91 -14.61 15.66
CA LYS A 513 -8.55 -15.85 15.18
C LYS A 513 -7.59 -16.66 14.30
N GLY A 514 -7.62 -17.98 14.44
CA GLY A 514 -6.72 -18.89 13.74
C GLY A 514 -5.24 -18.80 14.15
N GLY A 515 -4.90 -17.97 15.15
CA GLY A 515 -3.51 -17.72 15.55
C GLY A 515 -2.74 -16.81 14.58
N VAL A 516 -3.43 -16.16 13.63
CA VAL A 516 -2.81 -15.48 12.48
C VAL A 516 -1.92 -14.30 12.88
N MET A 517 -2.43 -13.37 13.69
CA MET A 517 -1.66 -12.24 14.21
C MET A 517 -1.70 -12.24 15.73
N SER A 518 -0.95 -13.12 16.40
CA SER A 518 -0.91 -13.14 17.87
C SER A 518 -0.68 -11.74 18.49
N PRO A 519 -1.07 -11.50 19.76
CA PRO A 519 -0.80 -10.21 20.41
C PRO A 519 0.67 -9.79 20.34
N LEU A 520 1.60 -10.76 20.34
CA LEU A 520 3.03 -10.51 20.15
C LEU A 520 3.33 -9.92 18.76
N VAL A 521 2.73 -10.46 17.69
CA VAL A 521 2.88 -9.97 16.31
C VAL A 521 2.33 -8.55 16.16
N ILE A 522 1.13 -8.28 16.69
CA ILE A 522 0.56 -6.93 16.65
C ILE A 522 1.42 -5.93 17.44
N ASN A 523 1.88 -6.30 18.63
CA ASN A 523 2.75 -5.44 19.43
C ASN A 523 4.09 -5.17 18.73
N SER A 524 4.70 -6.19 18.12
CA SER A 524 5.92 -6.04 17.32
C SER A 524 5.72 -5.06 16.16
N TYR A 525 4.60 -5.18 15.44
CA TYR A 525 4.25 -4.24 14.38
C TYR A 525 4.08 -2.80 14.87
N VAL A 526 3.36 -2.62 15.99
CA VAL A 526 3.13 -1.32 16.62
C VAL A 526 4.44 -0.68 17.05
N GLU A 527 5.31 -1.41 17.74
CA GLU A 527 6.62 -0.92 18.18
C GLU A 527 7.51 -0.52 17.00
N GLN A 528 7.54 -1.34 15.95
CA GLN A 528 8.31 -1.03 14.74
C GLN A 528 7.81 0.24 14.06
N THR A 529 6.51 0.35 13.86
CA THR A 529 5.88 1.50 13.17
C THR A 529 6.06 2.78 13.98
N LEU A 530 5.90 2.70 15.31
CA LEU A 530 6.09 3.81 16.23
C LEU A 530 7.55 4.29 16.25
N SER A 531 8.50 3.35 16.30
CA SER A 531 9.93 3.64 16.22
C SER A 531 10.27 4.35 14.91
N HIS A 532 9.78 3.85 13.78
CA HIS A 532 9.99 4.46 12.47
C HIS A 532 9.44 5.89 12.41
N TRP A 533 8.20 6.11 12.85
CA TRP A 533 7.60 7.44 12.90
C TRP A 533 8.38 8.41 13.79
N LYS A 534 8.79 7.95 14.97
CA LYS A 534 9.62 8.74 15.90
C LYS A 534 10.93 9.17 15.24
N THR A 535 11.67 8.21 14.68
CA THR A 535 12.96 8.47 14.03
C THR A 535 12.81 9.37 12.81
N GLU A 536 11.81 9.14 11.96
CA GLU A 536 11.56 10.00 10.80
C GLU A 536 11.23 11.44 11.22
N LEU A 537 10.35 11.61 12.21
CA LEU A 537 9.96 12.92 12.70
C LEU A 537 11.14 13.65 13.36
N HIS A 538 11.89 12.95 14.21
CA HIS A 538 13.02 13.49 14.96
C HIS A 538 14.24 13.80 14.08
N ASP A 539 14.66 12.86 13.23
CA ASP A 539 15.95 12.92 12.53
C ASP A 539 15.85 13.40 11.07
N ARG A 540 14.66 13.42 10.48
CA ARG A 540 14.47 13.89 9.09
C ARG A 540 13.57 15.13 9.02
N ILE A 541 12.34 15.05 9.53
CA ILE A 541 11.33 16.09 9.33
C ILE A 541 11.67 17.36 10.13
N ILE A 542 12.05 17.23 11.41
CA ILE A 542 12.43 18.38 12.24
C ILE A 542 13.66 19.12 11.65
N PRO A 543 14.77 18.43 11.31
CA PRO A 543 15.92 19.08 10.66
C PRO A 543 15.59 19.71 9.31
N ALA A 544 14.81 19.04 8.46
CA ALA A 544 14.38 19.59 7.17
C ALA A 544 13.53 20.86 7.36
N THR A 545 12.62 20.85 8.33
CA THR A 545 11.79 22.01 8.67
C THR A 545 12.64 23.17 9.18
N MET A 546 13.62 22.90 10.05
CA MET A 546 14.57 23.90 10.51
C MET A 546 15.34 24.54 9.34
N ASN A 547 15.79 23.74 8.37
CA ASN A 547 16.47 24.25 7.18
C ASN A 547 15.56 25.15 6.35
N PHE A 548 14.31 24.73 6.08
CA PHE A 548 13.32 25.55 5.40
C PHE A 548 13.09 26.91 6.10
N VAL A 549 12.90 26.91 7.43
CA VAL A 549 12.70 28.14 8.22
C VAL A 549 13.92 29.08 8.13
N ARG A 550 15.14 28.53 8.00
CA ARG A 550 16.39 29.29 7.81
C ARG A 550 16.56 29.82 6.39
N GLU A 551 15.98 29.14 5.39
CA GLU A 551 15.94 29.59 3.99
C GLU A 551 14.97 30.76 3.80
N CYS A 552 13.88 30.83 4.59
CA CYS A 552 12.99 32.00 4.63
C CYS A 552 13.72 33.25 5.14
N ARG A 553 14.32 34.02 4.23
CA ARG A 553 15.12 35.22 4.53
C ARG A 553 14.48 36.47 3.94
N LYS A 554 14.81 37.62 4.53
CA LYS A 554 14.42 38.93 4.04
C LYS A 554 14.98 39.11 2.62
N VAL A 555 14.13 39.44 1.65
CA VAL A 555 14.53 39.64 0.25
C VAL A 555 14.44 41.10 -0.20
N HIS A 556 13.59 41.93 0.43
CA HIS A 556 13.54 43.37 0.12
C HIS A 556 14.76 44.11 0.69
N ASP A 557 15.25 45.11 -0.05
CA ASP A 557 16.31 46.02 0.40
C ASP A 557 15.79 47.05 1.41
N ASP A 558 16.70 47.62 2.20
CA ASP A 558 16.38 48.66 3.19
C ASP A 558 16.14 50.04 2.54
N ARG A 559 16.27 50.19 1.21
CA ARG A 559 16.07 51.46 0.49
C ARG A 559 14.87 51.44 -0.45
N GLU A 560 14.53 50.28 -0.99
CA GLU A 560 13.41 50.08 -1.92
C GLU A 560 12.50 48.98 -1.36
N PHE A 561 11.48 49.41 -0.62
CA PHE A 561 10.45 48.54 -0.04
C PHE A 561 9.13 49.30 0.07
N THR A 562 8.03 48.56 0.20
CA THR A 562 6.71 49.08 0.53
C THR A 562 6.32 48.73 1.97
N ASP A 563 5.32 49.42 2.51
CA ASP A 563 4.75 49.08 3.82
C ASP A 563 4.23 47.62 3.86
N MET A 564 3.81 47.10 2.71
CA MET A 564 3.37 45.70 2.58
C MET A 564 4.54 44.74 2.76
N ASP A 565 5.71 45.03 2.19
CA ASP A 565 6.92 44.21 2.31
C ASP A 565 7.39 44.11 3.76
N ILE A 566 7.36 45.23 4.50
CA ILE A 566 7.66 45.24 5.93
C ILE A 566 6.65 44.39 6.69
N LYS A 567 5.34 44.61 6.44
CA LYS A 567 4.27 43.90 7.14
C LYS A 567 4.39 42.39 6.95
N LEU A 568 4.59 41.93 5.70
CA LEU A 568 4.76 40.52 5.38
C LEU A 568 6.01 39.95 6.07
N TRP A 569 7.15 40.64 5.98
CA TRP A 569 8.39 40.18 6.62
C TRP A 569 8.26 40.10 8.15
N LEU A 570 7.62 41.06 8.82
CA LEU A 570 7.39 40.99 10.27
C LEU A 570 6.52 39.79 10.66
N SER A 571 5.49 39.47 9.87
CA SER A 571 4.67 38.28 10.07
C SER A 571 5.47 36.99 9.85
N ILE A 572 6.29 36.94 8.79
CA ILE A 572 7.21 35.83 8.51
C ILE A 572 8.19 35.63 9.68
N ASP A 573 8.86 36.70 10.12
CA ASP A 573 9.88 36.61 11.15
C ASP A 573 9.30 36.13 12.48
N LYS A 574 8.11 36.62 12.85
CA LYS A 574 7.37 36.12 14.01
C LYS A 574 7.12 34.61 13.93
N MET A 575 6.64 34.11 12.78
CA MET A 575 6.39 32.68 12.61
C MET A 575 7.68 31.85 12.61
N ARG A 576 8.76 32.36 12.02
CA ARG A 576 10.08 31.70 12.07
C ARG A 576 10.56 31.50 13.51
N HIS A 577 10.33 32.49 14.37
CA HIS A 577 10.69 32.42 15.79
C HIS A 577 9.82 31.39 16.52
N GLU A 578 8.49 31.46 16.36
CA GLU A 578 7.54 30.52 16.95
C GLU A 578 7.86 29.06 16.56
N ILE A 579 8.22 28.81 15.30
CA ILE A 579 8.50 27.46 14.80
C ILE A 579 9.86 26.96 15.28
N ALA A 580 10.91 27.78 15.20
CA ALA A 580 12.30 27.28 15.20
C ALA A 580 13.29 28.01 16.11
N LYS A 581 12.85 28.96 16.94
CA LYS A 581 13.75 29.71 17.83
C LYS A 581 13.26 29.68 19.27
N ASP A 582 14.03 29.03 20.14
CA ASP A 582 13.76 29.03 21.58
C ASP A 582 14.00 30.42 22.19
N GLU A 583 13.15 30.78 23.15
CA GLU A 583 13.32 31.92 24.04
C GLU A 583 13.62 31.43 25.47
N LEU A 584 14.07 32.33 26.35
CA LEU A 584 14.47 31.96 27.71
C LEU A 584 13.37 31.24 28.52
N ASN A 585 12.10 31.51 28.22
CA ASN A 585 10.95 31.00 28.97
C ASN A 585 10.01 30.14 28.11
N GLU A 586 10.29 29.96 26.82
CA GLU A 586 9.38 29.28 25.90
C GLU A 586 10.18 28.55 24.83
N PHE A 587 9.96 27.23 24.72
CA PHE A 587 10.52 26.44 23.65
C PHE A 587 9.72 26.67 22.37
N CYS A 588 10.42 26.78 21.23
CA CYS A 588 9.76 26.79 19.93
C CYS A 588 9.13 25.44 19.62
N LEU A 589 8.25 25.44 18.62
CA LEU A 589 7.45 24.27 18.28
C LEU A 589 8.30 23.04 17.90
N LEU A 590 9.41 23.23 17.17
CA LEU A 590 10.33 22.14 16.84
C LEU A 590 10.95 21.50 18.10
N THR A 591 11.37 22.31 19.06
CA THR A 591 11.93 21.83 20.33
C THR A 591 10.86 21.14 21.17
N GLN A 592 9.62 21.63 21.19
CA GLN A 592 8.51 21.00 21.89
C GLN A 592 8.19 19.59 21.33
N VAL A 593 8.11 19.45 19.99
CA VAL A 593 7.89 18.14 19.35
C VAL A 593 9.02 17.19 19.72
N LYS A 594 10.28 17.64 19.61
CA LYS A 594 11.45 16.83 19.95
C LYS A 594 11.41 16.33 21.40
N ASN A 595 11.15 17.22 22.35
CA ASN A 595 11.05 16.88 23.76
C ASN A 595 9.89 15.90 24.04
N ALA A 596 8.75 16.04 23.35
CA ALA A 596 7.64 15.11 23.49
C ALA A 596 8.01 13.69 22.99
N LEU A 597 8.73 13.58 21.86
CA LEU A 597 9.23 12.31 21.33
C LEU A 597 10.28 11.67 22.24
N ASP A 598 11.23 12.45 22.74
CA ASP A 598 12.29 11.98 23.65
C ASP A 598 11.72 11.53 24.99
N GLY A 599 10.68 12.22 25.48
CA GLY A 599 9.95 11.87 26.69
C GLY A 599 8.92 10.73 26.53
N GLY A 600 8.72 10.21 25.32
CA GLY A 600 7.74 9.15 25.04
C GLY A 600 6.28 9.59 25.15
N ASN A 601 6.00 10.90 25.14
CA ASN A 601 4.65 11.44 25.14
C ASN A 601 4.13 11.57 23.70
N TYR A 602 3.79 10.42 23.11
CA TYR A 602 3.43 10.34 21.69
C TYR A 602 2.11 11.03 21.35
N ALA A 603 1.16 11.10 22.28
CA ALA A 603 -0.08 11.87 22.10
C ALA A 603 0.23 13.37 21.94
N LEU A 604 1.04 13.94 22.84
CA LEU A 604 1.48 15.33 22.71
C LEU A 604 2.33 15.55 21.44
N ALA A 605 3.21 14.61 21.10
CA ALA A 605 4.01 14.71 19.89
C ALA A 605 3.14 14.73 18.62
N SER A 606 2.08 13.92 18.58
CA SER A 606 1.07 13.90 17.51
C SER A 606 0.38 15.26 17.37
N ASP A 607 -0.14 15.81 18.48
CA ASP A 607 -0.81 17.11 18.48
C ASP A 607 0.12 18.24 18.02
N LEU A 608 1.35 18.25 18.54
CA LEU A 608 2.35 19.25 18.17
C LEU A 608 2.82 19.09 16.73
N GLN A 609 2.88 17.86 16.20
CA GLN A 609 3.19 17.61 14.78
C GLN A 609 2.15 18.27 13.87
N LEU A 610 0.85 18.14 14.18
CA LEU A 610 -0.22 18.77 13.39
C LEU A 610 -0.13 20.29 13.44
N GLN A 611 0.11 20.85 14.64
CA GLN A 611 0.35 22.29 14.80
C GLN A 611 1.56 22.76 13.99
N LEU A 612 2.67 22.00 14.03
CA LEU A 612 3.88 22.29 13.28
C LEU A 612 3.60 22.30 11.79
N GLN A 613 2.89 21.29 11.28
CA GLN A 613 2.54 21.21 9.88
C GLN A 613 1.70 22.41 9.43
N SER A 614 0.69 22.81 10.21
CA SER A 614 -0.14 23.97 9.93
C SER A 614 0.68 25.27 9.87
N LYS A 615 1.55 25.50 10.88
CA LYS A 615 2.42 26.68 10.95
C LYS A 615 3.43 26.74 9.80
N VAL A 616 4.03 25.61 9.43
CA VAL A 616 4.98 25.52 8.32
C VAL A 616 4.28 25.81 6.98
N ASN A 617 3.06 25.32 6.78
CA ASN A 617 2.29 25.63 5.58
C ASN A 617 1.96 27.13 5.51
N ALA A 618 1.48 27.72 6.61
CA ALA A 618 1.21 29.16 6.67
C ALA A 618 2.48 30.00 6.41
N LEU A 619 3.63 29.59 6.95
CA LEU A 619 4.92 30.23 6.68
C LEU A 619 5.28 30.13 5.19
N SER A 620 5.09 28.98 4.57
CA SER A 620 5.36 28.78 3.14
C SER A 620 4.51 29.67 2.25
N GLU A 621 3.22 29.81 2.55
CA GLU A 621 2.30 30.64 1.77
C GLU A 621 2.63 32.12 1.88
N ILE A 622 2.84 32.64 3.10
CA ILE A 622 3.18 34.04 3.27
C ILE A 622 4.56 34.38 2.69
N TYR A 623 5.50 33.43 2.74
CA TYR A 623 6.85 33.63 2.21
C TYR A 623 6.84 33.69 0.69
N SER A 624 6.06 32.82 0.03
CA SER A 624 5.84 32.92 -1.42
C SER A 624 5.21 34.26 -1.81
N LEU A 625 4.16 34.70 -1.10
CA LEU A 625 3.53 36.00 -1.34
C LEU A 625 4.53 37.16 -1.18
N TYR A 626 5.36 37.09 -0.15
CA TYR A 626 6.40 38.09 0.11
C TYR A 626 7.45 38.14 -1.01
N VAL A 627 7.95 36.99 -1.45
CA VAL A 627 8.94 36.92 -2.53
C VAL A 627 8.36 37.45 -3.85
N HIS A 628 7.10 37.13 -4.17
CA HIS A 628 6.45 37.62 -5.39
C HIS A 628 6.08 39.10 -5.36
N ASN A 629 5.96 39.71 -4.17
CA ASN A 629 5.63 41.14 -4.04
C ASN A 629 6.86 42.04 -4.25
N VAL A 630 8.06 41.52 -3.96
CA VAL A 630 9.32 42.27 -4.10
C VAL A 630 9.75 42.26 -5.58
N LEU A 631 9.94 43.46 -6.14
CA LEU A 631 10.24 43.69 -7.56
C LEU A 631 11.74 43.67 -7.89
#